data_AF-A0A9D5AD76-F1
#
_entry.id   AF-A0A9D5AD76-F1
#
_cell.length_a   1.000
_cell.length_b   1.000
_cell.length_c   1.000
_cell.angle_alpha   90.00
_cell.angle_beta   90.00
_cell.angle_gamma   90.00
#
_symmetry.space_group_name_H-M   'P 1'
#
loop_
_entity.id
_entity.type
_entity.pdbx_description
1 polymer ?
#
loop_
_entity_poly.entity_id
_entity_poly.type
_entity_poly.pdbx_seq_one_letter_code
_entity_poly.pdbx_strand_id
1 'polypeptide(L)'
;IQDAYINAIRRAKNFIYIENQYFLGSSYGWKSSDIKVEDIGALHLIPKELSLKIVSKIEAVERFSVYIVIPMWPEGVPESASVQAILDWQRRTMEMMYSDIAEALQRKGIRANPRDYLTFFCLGNREGKKMNEYSPPEAPEADSDYSRAQNSRRFMIYVHAKMMIVDDEYIIIGSANINQRSMDGARDSEIAIGAFQPHHIATNNRPPKGQIYAFRRSLWYEHLGDIGDTSFFENPESLNCIQLVNRFAQTNWELYSKDAFDEHTTFHHLMRYPIQVANNGAITILPGFEYFPDTKARILGSKSEYLPPILTT
;
A
#
# COMPACT_ATOMS: atom_id res chain seq x y z
N ILE A 1 -9.72 6.59 -17.26
CA ILE A 1 -8.72 5.80 -16.49
C ILE A 1 -9.40 4.87 -15.48
N GLN A 2 -10.31 5.39 -14.65
CA GLN A 2 -11.10 4.58 -13.70
C GLN A 2 -11.70 3.31 -14.34
N ASP A 3 -12.34 3.40 -15.52
CA ASP A 3 -12.93 2.24 -16.21
C ASP A 3 -11.90 1.15 -16.53
N ALA A 4 -10.67 1.54 -16.90
CA ALA A 4 -9.60 0.59 -17.19
C ALA A 4 -9.17 -0.15 -15.91
N TYR A 5 -9.06 0.56 -14.78
CA TYR A 5 -8.82 -0.06 -13.47
C TYR A 5 -9.93 -1.04 -13.10
N ILE A 6 -11.20 -0.64 -13.22
CA ILE A 6 -12.35 -1.48 -12.90
C ILE A 6 -12.32 -2.78 -13.74
N ASN A 7 -12.16 -2.67 -15.06
CA ASN A 7 -12.12 -3.83 -15.93
C ASN A 7 -10.92 -4.75 -15.63
N ALA A 8 -9.75 -4.17 -15.34
CA ALA A 8 -8.56 -4.94 -14.96
C ALA A 8 -8.76 -5.70 -13.64
N ILE A 9 -9.36 -5.07 -12.62
CA ILE A 9 -9.68 -5.72 -11.35
C ILE A 9 -10.73 -6.83 -11.55
N ARG A 10 -11.81 -6.55 -12.27
CA ARG A 10 -12.91 -7.50 -12.47
C ARG A 10 -12.48 -8.78 -13.17
N ARG A 11 -11.54 -8.70 -14.12
CA ARG A 11 -11.02 -9.89 -14.81
C ARG A 11 -9.94 -10.64 -14.05
N ALA A 12 -9.38 -10.07 -12.97
CA ALA A 12 -8.29 -10.67 -12.22
C ALA A 12 -8.69 -12.04 -11.66
N LYS A 13 -7.76 -12.99 -11.75
CA LYS A 13 -7.94 -14.41 -11.40
C LYS A 13 -7.04 -14.86 -10.25
N ASN A 14 -5.80 -14.39 -10.20
CA ASN A 14 -4.75 -14.89 -9.31
C ASN A 14 -4.32 -13.81 -8.31
N PHE A 15 -3.84 -12.66 -8.78
CA PHE A 15 -3.36 -11.61 -7.89
C PHE A 15 -3.38 -10.22 -8.53
N ILE A 16 -3.31 -9.21 -7.67
CA ILE A 16 -3.11 -7.81 -8.06
C ILE A 16 -1.96 -7.23 -7.25
N TYR A 17 -1.04 -6.53 -7.91
CA TYR A 17 0.04 -5.77 -7.31
C TYR A 17 -0.09 -4.30 -7.69
N ILE A 18 -0.16 -3.40 -6.71
CA ILE A 18 -0.35 -1.97 -6.90
C ILE A 18 0.79 -1.22 -6.21
N GLU A 19 1.35 -0.24 -6.92
CA GLU A 19 2.13 0.83 -6.30
C GLU A 19 1.45 2.16 -6.61
N ASN A 20 1.03 2.90 -5.58
CA ASN A 20 0.33 4.16 -5.77
C ASN A 20 0.67 5.19 -4.70
N GLN A 21 0.74 6.46 -5.08
CA GLN A 21 0.98 7.57 -4.12
C GLN A 21 -0.18 7.77 -3.15
N TYR A 22 -1.41 7.53 -3.60
CA TYR A 22 -2.60 7.61 -2.76
C TYR A 22 -3.40 6.33 -2.87
N PHE A 23 -4.04 5.96 -1.76
CA PHE A 23 -4.99 4.86 -1.75
C PHE A 23 -6.17 5.20 -0.85
N LEU A 24 -7.14 5.91 -1.40
CA LEU A 24 -8.37 6.27 -0.72
C LEU A 24 -9.52 6.30 -1.74
N GLY A 25 -10.75 6.07 -1.31
CA GLY A 25 -11.91 6.15 -2.20
C GLY A 25 -13.03 5.17 -1.85
N SER A 26 -13.99 5.06 -2.78
CA SER A 26 -15.23 4.31 -2.57
C SER A 26 -15.92 4.70 -1.27
N SER A 27 -15.94 6.00 -0.97
CA SER A 27 -16.43 6.57 0.29
C SER A 27 -17.83 6.11 0.65
N TYR A 28 -18.72 5.91 -0.34
CA TYR A 28 -20.06 5.36 -0.16
C TYR A 28 -20.09 4.00 0.57
N GLY A 29 -18.98 3.26 0.63
CA GLY A 29 -18.85 2.00 1.37
C GLY A 29 -18.21 2.14 2.75
N TRP A 30 -17.77 3.33 3.16
CA TRP A 30 -17.13 3.55 4.45
C TRP A 30 -18.12 3.36 5.61
N LYS A 31 -17.72 2.58 6.60
CA LYS A 31 -18.48 2.36 7.84
C LYS A 31 -18.00 3.38 8.86
N SER A 32 -18.60 4.56 8.90
CA SER A 32 -18.21 5.65 9.80
C SER A 32 -19.40 6.24 10.54
N SER A 33 -19.20 6.59 11.80
CA SER A 33 -20.21 7.22 12.67
C SER A 33 -19.95 8.70 12.95
N ASP A 34 -18.74 9.18 12.64
CA ASP A 34 -18.23 10.53 12.93
C ASP A 34 -18.25 11.46 11.71
N ILE A 35 -18.62 10.97 10.54
CA ILE A 35 -18.79 11.73 9.30
C ILE A 35 -20.09 11.36 8.61
N LYS A 36 -20.64 12.30 7.83
CA LYS A 36 -21.70 12.02 6.87
C LYS A 36 -21.06 11.62 5.54
N VAL A 37 -21.13 10.34 5.21
CA VAL A 37 -20.39 9.71 4.10
C VAL A 37 -20.72 10.36 2.76
N GLU A 38 -21.98 10.78 2.57
CA GLU A 38 -22.45 11.41 1.34
C GLU A 38 -21.75 12.75 1.05
N ASP A 39 -21.21 13.40 2.07
CA ASP A 39 -20.55 14.71 1.94
C ASP A 39 -19.07 14.58 1.50
N ILE A 40 -18.51 13.36 1.48
CA ILE A 40 -17.11 13.12 1.12
C ILE A 40 -16.88 13.20 -0.39
N GLY A 41 -17.80 12.63 -1.19
CA GLY A 41 -17.74 12.69 -2.65
C GLY A 41 -16.58 11.92 -3.30
N ALA A 42 -15.89 11.03 -2.58
CA ALA A 42 -14.86 10.15 -3.15
C ALA A 42 -15.48 8.85 -3.69
N LEU A 43 -16.22 8.96 -4.80
CA LEU A 43 -17.13 7.94 -5.30
C LEU A 43 -16.50 6.90 -6.25
N HIS A 44 -15.23 7.06 -6.64
CA HIS A 44 -14.60 6.10 -7.55
C HIS A 44 -14.54 4.68 -6.95
N LEU A 45 -14.54 3.66 -7.82
CA LEU A 45 -14.86 2.29 -7.42
C LEU A 45 -13.65 1.42 -7.04
N ILE A 46 -12.43 1.88 -7.25
CA ILE A 46 -11.22 1.04 -7.20
C ILE A 46 -11.09 0.26 -5.87
N PRO A 47 -11.13 0.89 -4.68
CA PRO A 47 -11.04 0.15 -3.42
C PRO A 47 -12.15 -0.89 -3.22
N LYS A 48 -13.40 -0.56 -3.56
CA LYS A 48 -14.53 -1.49 -3.42
C LYS A 48 -14.48 -2.64 -4.43
N GLU A 49 -14.07 -2.39 -5.67
CA GLU A 49 -13.88 -3.47 -6.67
C GLU A 49 -12.78 -4.45 -6.22
N LEU A 50 -11.71 -3.96 -5.59
CA LEU A 50 -10.66 -4.81 -5.02
C LEU A 50 -11.19 -5.67 -3.88
N SER A 51 -11.91 -5.10 -2.90
CA SER A 51 -12.45 -5.89 -1.79
C SER A 51 -13.51 -6.88 -2.27
N LEU A 52 -14.42 -6.49 -3.16
CA LEU A 52 -15.43 -7.39 -3.73
C LEU A 52 -14.80 -8.50 -4.58
N LYS A 53 -13.72 -8.23 -5.31
CA LYS A 53 -12.96 -9.27 -6.00
C LYS A 53 -12.42 -10.30 -5.01
N ILE A 54 -11.77 -9.87 -3.92
CA ILE A 54 -11.28 -10.77 -2.88
C ILE A 54 -12.44 -11.57 -2.25
N VAL A 55 -13.54 -10.90 -1.90
CA VAL A 55 -14.75 -11.54 -1.35
C VAL A 55 -15.27 -12.62 -2.29
N SER A 56 -15.39 -12.33 -3.59
CA SER A 56 -15.86 -13.32 -4.58
C SER A 56 -14.96 -14.56 -4.63
N LYS A 57 -13.65 -14.39 -4.47
CA LYS A 57 -12.66 -15.47 -4.46
C LYS A 57 -12.74 -16.30 -3.19
N ILE A 58 -12.92 -15.66 -2.04
CA ILE A 58 -13.20 -16.33 -0.75
C ILE A 58 -14.49 -17.15 -0.84
N GLU A 59 -15.56 -16.57 -1.41
CA GLU A 59 -16.85 -17.24 -1.58
C GLU A 59 -16.77 -18.43 -2.54
N ALA A 60 -15.92 -18.34 -3.57
CA ALA A 60 -15.61 -19.44 -4.49
C ALA A 60 -14.60 -20.46 -3.96
N VAL A 61 -13.98 -20.21 -2.80
CA VAL A 61 -12.86 -21.02 -2.26
C VAL A 61 -11.67 -21.08 -3.24
N GLU A 62 -11.46 -19.98 -3.96
CA GLU A 62 -10.34 -19.78 -4.86
C GLU A 62 -9.29 -18.88 -4.21
N ARG A 63 -8.02 -19.21 -4.43
CA ARG A 63 -6.91 -18.43 -3.89
C ARG A 63 -6.75 -17.13 -4.67
N PHE A 64 -6.62 -16.00 -3.96
CA PHE A 64 -6.42 -14.69 -4.57
C PHE A 64 -5.74 -13.71 -3.60
N SER A 65 -4.73 -12.98 -4.06
CA SER A 65 -3.95 -12.05 -3.22
C SER A 65 -3.91 -10.65 -3.81
N VAL A 66 -4.00 -9.63 -2.96
CA VAL A 66 -3.82 -8.22 -3.33
C VAL A 66 -2.71 -7.60 -2.49
N TYR A 67 -1.74 -7.02 -3.17
CA TYR A 67 -0.55 -6.38 -2.60
C TYR A 67 -0.59 -4.90 -2.97
N ILE A 68 -0.49 -4.02 -1.98
CA ILE A 68 -0.55 -2.57 -2.19
C ILE A 68 0.65 -1.92 -1.52
N VAL A 69 1.44 -1.18 -2.28
CA VAL A 69 2.54 -0.35 -1.80
C VAL A 69 2.15 1.11 -1.94
N ILE A 70 2.19 1.83 -0.84
CA ILE A 70 1.86 3.26 -0.72
C ILE A 70 3.00 3.98 0.01
N PRO A 71 3.14 5.31 -0.12
CA PRO A 71 4.13 6.01 0.70
C PRO A 71 3.75 5.92 2.18
N MET A 72 4.73 6.06 3.07
CA MET A 72 4.45 6.03 4.52
C MET A 72 3.43 7.11 4.91
N TRP A 73 3.62 8.31 4.36
CA TRP A 73 2.62 9.38 4.27
C TRP A 73 2.76 10.12 2.93
N PRO A 74 1.70 10.79 2.43
CA PRO A 74 1.79 11.68 1.26
C PRO A 74 2.81 12.80 1.41
N GLU A 75 3.40 13.27 0.31
CA GLU A 75 4.42 14.32 0.34
C GLU A 75 3.92 15.60 1.03
N GLY A 76 4.75 16.16 1.90
CA GLY A 76 4.44 17.31 2.73
C GLY A 76 4.86 17.10 4.18
N VAL A 77 4.64 18.14 5.00
CA VAL A 77 4.83 18.05 6.46
C VAL A 77 3.76 17.08 7.01
N PRO A 78 4.15 15.98 7.67
CA PRO A 78 3.22 14.91 7.99
C PRO A 78 2.18 15.31 9.05
N GLU A 79 2.47 16.31 9.88
CA GLU A 79 1.54 16.93 10.85
C GLU A 79 0.55 17.90 10.19
N SER A 80 0.76 18.29 8.93
CA SER A 80 -0.11 19.24 8.26
C SER A 80 -1.53 18.70 8.14
N ALA A 81 -2.52 19.61 8.22
CA ALA A 81 -3.94 19.24 8.11
C ALA A 81 -4.26 18.49 6.81
N SER A 82 -3.55 18.79 5.72
CA SER A 82 -3.73 18.10 4.43
C SER A 82 -3.28 16.65 4.51
N VAL A 83 -2.05 16.40 4.98
CA VAL A 83 -1.52 15.03 5.09
C VAL A 83 -2.34 14.20 6.09
N GLN A 84 -2.69 14.78 7.24
CA GLN A 84 -3.49 14.11 8.25
C GLN A 84 -4.91 13.75 7.76
N ALA A 85 -5.56 14.62 6.98
CA ALA A 85 -6.86 14.33 6.38
C ALA A 85 -6.78 13.18 5.38
N ILE A 86 -5.74 13.18 4.52
CA ILE A 86 -5.53 12.13 3.53
C ILE A 86 -5.28 10.77 4.20
N LEU A 87 -4.48 10.74 5.27
CA LEU A 87 -4.25 9.53 6.06
C LEU A 87 -5.54 9.00 6.71
N ASP A 88 -6.43 9.88 7.17
CA ASP A 88 -7.75 9.47 7.68
C ASP A 88 -8.62 8.84 6.59
N TRP A 89 -8.66 9.42 5.38
CA TRP A 89 -9.39 8.83 4.23
C TRP A 89 -8.82 7.49 3.80
N GLN A 90 -7.49 7.35 3.81
CA GLN A 90 -6.81 6.10 3.55
C GLN A 90 -7.18 5.05 4.60
N ARG A 91 -7.13 5.39 5.89
CA ARG A 91 -7.53 4.49 6.98
C ARG A 91 -8.98 4.01 6.81
N ARG A 92 -9.94 4.90 6.55
CA ARG A 92 -11.35 4.53 6.34
C ARG A 92 -11.53 3.60 5.15
N THR A 93 -10.78 3.84 4.08
CA THR A 93 -10.77 3.00 2.88
C THR A 93 -10.23 1.60 3.19
N MET A 94 -9.09 1.51 3.88
CA MET A 94 -8.53 0.24 4.32
C MET A 94 -9.50 -0.52 5.25
N GLU A 95 -10.14 0.18 6.20
CA GLU A 95 -11.06 -0.42 7.19
C GLU A 95 -12.31 -0.99 6.51
N MET A 96 -12.87 -0.26 5.54
CA MET A 96 -13.94 -0.76 4.68
C MET A 96 -13.52 -2.08 3.99
N MET A 97 -12.36 -2.09 3.32
CA MET A 97 -11.92 -3.26 2.56
C MET A 97 -11.66 -4.46 3.47
N TYR A 98 -10.99 -4.25 4.61
CA TYR A 98 -10.72 -5.32 5.57
C TYR A 98 -11.99 -5.84 6.23
N SER A 99 -12.97 -4.99 6.50
CA SER A 99 -14.27 -5.40 7.01
C SER A 99 -15.00 -6.31 6.01
N ASP A 100 -15.03 -5.95 4.72
CA ASP A 100 -15.65 -6.78 3.68
C ASP A 100 -15.01 -8.19 3.64
N ILE A 101 -13.67 -8.26 3.72
CA ILE A 101 -12.91 -9.51 3.72
C ILE A 101 -13.18 -10.33 4.97
N ALA A 102 -13.14 -9.71 6.15
CA ALA A 102 -13.39 -10.38 7.42
C ALA A 102 -14.80 -10.98 7.48
N GLU A 103 -15.81 -10.25 7.01
CA GLU A 103 -17.20 -10.72 6.92
C GLU A 103 -17.32 -11.92 5.97
N ALA A 104 -16.63 -11.92 4.83
CA ALA A 104 -16.61 -13.06 3.91
C ALA A 104 -15.94 -14.29 4.52
N LEU A 105 -14.80 -14.13 5.20
CA LEU A 105 -14.12 -15.21 5.92
C LEU A 105 -15.02 -15.82 7.00
N GLN A 106 -15.70 -14.97 7.78
CA GLN A 106 -16.64 -15.41 8.81
C GLN A 106 -17.82 -16.17 8.21
N ARG A 107 -18.45 -15.65 7.14
CA ARG A 107 -19.57 -16.32 6.45
C ARG A 107 -19.20 -17.69 5.91
N LYS A 108 -17.95 -17.88 5.44
CA LYS A 108 -17.44 -19.17 4.94
C LYS A 108 -16.86 -20.06 6.04
N GLY A 109 -16.81 -19.61 7.30
CA GLY A 109 -16.20 -20.35 8.41
C GLY A 109 -14.68 -20.55 8.28
N ILE A 110 -14.01 -19.72 7.48
CA ILE A 110 -12.57 -19.82 7.22
C ILE A 110 -11.81 -19.07 8.32
N ARG A 111 -10.93 -19.77 9.03
CA ARG A 111 -10.02 -19.17 10.02
C ARG A 111 -8.72 -18.76 9.33
N ALA A 112 -8.65 -17.52 8.86
CA ALA A 112 -7.46 -16.96 8.22
C ALA A 112 -7.27 -15.50 8.65
N ASN A 113 -6.05 -14.97 8.49
CA ASN A 113 -5.80 -13.55 8.69
C ASN A 113 -6.30 -12.79 7.45
N PRO A 114 -7.07 -11.68 7.57
CA PRO A 114 -7.43 -10.86 6.40
C PRO A 114 -6.21 -10.38 5.60
N ARG A 115 -5.05 -10.23 6.26
CA ARG A 115 -3.76 -9.90 5.62
C ARG A 115 -3.15 -11.02 4.78
N ASP A 116 -3.69 -12.22 4.87
CA ASP A 116 -3.40 -13.30 3.93
C ASP A 116 -4.14 -13.11 2.61
N TYR A 117 -4.99 -12.08 2.45
CA TYR A 117 -5.70 -11.78 1.19
C TYR A 117 -5.45 -10.35 0.68
N LEU A 118 -5.35 -9.38 1.60
CA LEU A 118 -5.08 -7.98 1.29
C LEU A 118 -3.97 -7.46 2.19
N THR A 119 -2.88 -6.97 1.62
CA THR A 119 -1.77 -6.46 2.42
C THR A 119 -1.27 -5.11 1.91
N PHE A 120 -0.99 -4.22 2.85
CA PHE A 120 -0.48 -2.87 2.61
C PHE A 120 0.95 -2.75 3.10
N PHE A 121 1.78 -2.10 2.29
CA PHE A 121 3.19 -1.84 2.54
C PHE A 121 3.52 -0.37 2.31
N CYS A 122 4.65 0.04 2.86
CA CYS A 122 5.34 1.26 2.47
C CYS A 122 6.83 0.97 2.26
N LEU A 123 7.56 1.92 1.69
CA LEU A 123 8.98 1.79 1.46
C LEU A 123 9.79 2.70 2.39
N GLY A 124 10.95 2.21 2.80
CA GLY A 124 11.89 2.95 3.65
C GLY A 124 13.32 2.66 3.25
N ASN A 125 14.23 3.47 3.76
CA ASN A 125 15.64 3.15 3.78
C ASN A 125 16.24 3.54 5.14
N ARG A 126 17.31 2.84 5.53
CA ARG A 126 18.07 3.12 6.74
C ARG A 126 19.54 2.77 6.49
N GLU A 127 20.42 3.75 6.67
CA GLU A 127 21.82 3.64 6.25
C GLU A 127 22.79 4.03 7.37
N GLY A 128 23.72 3.13 7.70
CA GLY A 128 24.84 3.46 8.59
C GLY A 128 25.69 4.60 8.03
N LYS A 129 26.37 5.35 8.90
CA LYS A 129 27.22 6.46 8.45
C LYS A 129 28.47 5.91 7.80
N LYS A 130 28.73 6.26 6.54
CA LYS A 130 29.90 5.76 5.81
C LYS A 130 31.12 6.66 6.02
N MET A 131 32.31 6.08 5.91
CA MET A 131 33.56 6.86 5.85
C MET A 131 33.52 7.77 4.62
N ASN A 132 33.88 9.04 4.80
CA ASN A 132 33.85 10.08 3.76
C ASN A 132 32.45 10.41 3.20
N GLU A 133 31.37 10.08 3.91
CA GLU A 133 30.05 10.60 3.60
C GLU A 133 30.02 12.14 3.74
N TYR A 134 29.21 12.79 2.90
CA TYR A 134 28.99 14.23 2.96
C TYR A 134 28.60 14.67 4.38
N SER A 135 29.24 15.74 4.85
CA SER A 135 28.90 16.38 6.13
C SER A 135 28.35 17.77 5.83
N PRO A 136 27.07 18.04 6.16
CA PRO A 136 26.49 19.37 5.94
C PRO A 136 27.16 20.42 6.84
N PRO A 137 27.32 21.67 6.37
CA PRO A 137 27.92 22.76 7.15
C PRO A 137 27.00 23.25 8.28
N GLU A 138 25.69 23.00 8.17
CA GLU A 138 24.66 23.41 9.11
C GLU A 138 23.92 22.18 9.64
N ALA A 139 23.43 22.28 10.88
CA ALA A 139 22.62 21.25 11.51
C ALA A 139 21.14 21.65 11.50
N PRO A 140 20.21 20.68 11.43
CA PRO A 140 18.79 20.95 11.63
C PRO A 140 18.51 21.58 13.00
N GLU A 141 17.38 22.28 13.10
CA GLU A 141 16.86 22.78 14.38
C GLU A 141 16.73 21.62 15.39
N ALA A 142 17.15 21.86 16.63
CA ALA A 142 17.06 20.87 17.70
C ALA A 142 15.61 20.42 17.91
N ASP A 143 15.41 19.14 18.24
CA ASP A 143 14.09 18.53 18.47
C ASP A 143 13.09 18.63 17.29
N SER A 144 13.57 18.99 16.09
CA SER A 144 12.79 18.91 14.86
C SER A 144 12.70 17.47 14.34
N ASP A 145 11.70 17.21 13.51
CA ASP A 145 11.57 15.97 12.74
C ASP A 145 12.81 15.72 11.88
N TYR A 146 13.37 16.79 11.30
CA TYR A 146 14.58 16.74 10.51
C TYR A 146 15.78 16.27 11.35
N SER A 147 15.98 16.83 12.55
CA SER A 147 17.04 16.40 13.46
C SER A 147 16.89 14.93 13.86
N ARG A 148 15.67 14.49 14.21
CA ARG A 148 15.41 13.08 14.57
C ARG A 148 15.68 12.13 13.41
N ALA A 149 15.15 12.40 12.22
CA ALA A 149 15.37 11.56 11.04
C ALA A 149 16.85 11.50 10.64
N GLN A 150 17.56 12.63 10.70
CA GLN A 150 19.01 12.69 10.44
C GLN A 150 19.80 11.84 11.43
N ASN A 151 19.45 11.90 12.72
CA ASN A 151 20.12 11.13 13.78
C ASN A 151 19.79 9.63 13.73
N SER A 152 18.53 9.27 13.44
CA SER A 152 18.07 7.88 13.32
C SER A 152 18.44 7.23 11.99
N ARG A 153 18.99 8.02 11.05
CA ARG A 153 19.57 7.59 9.78
C ARG A 153 18.57 6.87 8.88
N ARG A 154 17.31 7.26 8.95
CA ARG A 154 16.20 6.61 8.25
C ARG A 154 15.25 7.62 7.65
N PHE A 155 14.63 7.26 6.53
CA PHE A 155 13.51 8.01 5.97
C PHE A 155 12.68 7.10 5.06
N MET A 156 11.47 7.51 4.70
CA MET A 156 10.70 6.77 3.70
C MET A 156 11.36 6.87 2.32
N ILE A 157 11.28 5.80 1.54
CA ILE A 157 11.43 5.92 0.08
C ILE A 157 10.05 6.31 -0.43
N TYR A 158 9.96 7.46 -1.11
CA TYR A 158 8.68 8.00 -1.49
C TYR A 158 8.08 7.25 -2.69
N VAL A 159 6.96 6.57 -2.46
CA VAL A 159 6.22 5.86 -3.52
C VAL A 159 5.40 6.88 -4.31
N HIS A 160 5.98 7.40 -5.39
CA HIS A 160 5.29 8.28 -6.33
C HIS A 160 4.66 7.52 -7.51
N ALA A 161 4.81 6.19 -7.56
CA ALA A 161 4.26 5.36 -8.63
C ALA A 161 2.74 5.53 -8.76
N LYS A 162 2.21 5.24 -9.96
CA LYS A 162 0.79 5.03 -10.22
C LYS A 162 0.63 3.86 -11.19
N MET A 163 0.75 2.66 -10.63
CA MET A 163 0.88 1.43 -11.40
C MET A 163 0.05 0.30 -10.79
N MET A 164 -0.50 -0.56 -11.65
CA MET A 164 -1.15 -1.79 -11.25
C MET A 164 -0.79 -2.93 -12.20
N ILE A 165 -0.30 -4.05 -11.66
CA ILE A 165 -0.09 -5.32 -12.37
C ILE A 165 -1.19 -6.29 -11.96
N VAL A 166 -1.77 -6.95 -12.95
CA VAL A 166 -2.80 -7.98 -12.76
C VAL A 166 -2.32 -9.28 -13.38
N ASP A 167 -2.27 -10.33 -12.57
CA ASP A 167 -1.97 -11.71 -12.97
C ASP A 167 -0.65 -11.89 -13.75
N ASP A 168 0.32 -10.97 -13.61
CA ASP A 168 1.56 -10.90 -14.41
C ASP A 168 1.36 -10.80 -15.95
N GLU A 169 0.12 -10.60 -16.42
CA GLU A 169 -0.22 -10.54 -17.85
C GLU A 169 -0.65 -9.15 -18.33
N TYR A 170 -1.11 -8.29 -17.42
CA TYR A 170 -1.54 -6.93 -17.75
C TYR A 170 -0.99 -5.91 -16.76
N ILE A 171 -0.66 -4.73 -17.28
CA ILE A 171 -0.16 -3.61 -16.49
C ILE A 171 -0.87 -2.31 -16.89
N ILE A 172 -1.16 -1.48 -15.89
CA ILE A 172 -1.50 -0.07 -16.06
C ILE A 172 -0.35 0.77 -15.51
N ILE A 173 0.13 1.75 -16.27
CA ILE A 173 1.09 2.76 -15.84
C ILE A 173 0.58 4.13 -16.26
N GLY A 174 0.63 5.12 -15.38
CA GLY A 174 0.20 6.48 -15.73
C GLY A 174 0.51 7.52 -14.66
N SER A 175 -0.24 8.62 -14.69
CA SER A 175 -0.17 9.70 -13.72
C SER A 175 -1.27 9.62 -12.64
N ALA A 176 -2.34 8.85 -12.89
CA ALA A 176 -3.54 8.82 -12.05
C ALA A 176 -3.36 8.08 -10.72
N ASN A 177 -3.53 8.80 -9.62
CA ASN A 177 -3.54 8.22 -8.29
C ASN A 177 -4.85 7.46 -7.99
N ILE A 178 -4.84 6.56 -6.99
CA ILE A 178 -6.06 5.95 -6.46
C ILE A 178 -6.66 6.90 -5.42
N ASN A 179 -7.27 7.95 -5.93
CA ASN A 179 -8.05 8.94 -5.21
C ASN A 179 -9.11 9.53 -6.17
N GLN A 180 -10.06 10.31 -5.65
CA GLN A 180 -11.09 10.95 -6.46
C GLN A 180 -10.50 12.02 -7.38
N ARG A 181 -9.52 12.81 -6.92
CA ARG A 181 -8.83 13.82 -7.75
C ARG A 181 -8.39 13.27 -9.11
N SER A 182 -7.81 12.09 -9.15
CA SER A 182 -7.33 11.47 -10.39
C SER A 182 -8.38 10.59 -11.09
N MET A 183 -9.29 9.95 -10.34
CA MET A 183 -10.23 8.96 -10.90
C MET A 183 -11.55 9.56 -11.40
N ASP A 184 -11.87 10.80 -11.01
CA ASP A 184 -13.11 11.49 -11.33
C ASP A 184 -13.26 11.82 -12.83
N GLY A 185 -12.18 12.28 -13.46
CA GLY A 185 -12.15 12.69 -14.86
C GLY A 185 -12.50 14.17 -15.11
N ALA A 186 -13.10 14.87 -14.13
CA ALA A 186 -13.37 16.31 -14.20
C ALA A 186 -12.67 17.13 -13.09
N ARG A 187 -11.76 16.50 -12.33
CA ARG A 187 -10.87 17.16 -11.35
C ARG A 187 -9.51 17.43 -11.97
N ASP A 188 -8.51 16.56 -11.75
CA ASP A 188 -7.21 16.69 -12.40
C ASP A 188 -7.20 15.95 -13.75
N SER A 189 -6.49 16.50 -14.74
CA SER A 189 -6.28 15.83 -16.02
C SER A 189 -5.19 14.77 -15.89
N GLU A 190 -5.52 13.52 -16.22
CA GLU A 190 -4.62 12.38 -16.05
C GLU A 190 -4.47 11.57 -17.34
N ILE A 191 -3.34 10.86 -17.48
CA ILE A 191 -3.09 9.93 -18.59
C ILE A 191 -2.55 8.60 -18.06
N ALA A 192 -2.97 7.49 -18.67
CA ALA A 192 -2.44 6.17 -18.37
C ALA A 192 -2.50 5.27 -19.61
N ILE A 193 -1.55 4.33 -19.70
CA ILE A 193 -1.56 3.23 -20.66
C ILE A 193 -1.91 1.93 -19.93
N GLY A 194 -2.73 1.11 -20.58
CA GLY A 194 -2.94 -0.28 -20.22
C GLY A 194 -2.36 -1.20 -21.30
N ALA A 195 -1.54 -2.17 -20.92
CA ALA A 195 -0.83 -3.02 -21.88
C ALA A 195 -0.76 -4.49 -21.44
N PHE A 196 -0.75 -5.39 -22.40
CA PHE A 196 -0.45 -6.82 -22.24
C PHE A 196 0.33 -7.33 -23.45
N GLN A 197 0.96 -8.49 -23.31
CA GLN A 197 1.63 -9.18 -24.41
C GLN A 197 0.77 -10.37 -24.86
N PRO A 198 0.20 -10.39 -26.08
CA PRO A 198 -0.75 -11.43 -26.51
C PRO A 198 -0.22 -12.87 -26.44
N HIS A 199 1.10 -13.05 -26.55
CA HIS A 199 1.77 -14.36 -26.46
C HIS A 199 2.23 -14.73 -25.05
N HIS A 200 2.00 -13.87 -24.05
CA HIS A 200 2.35 -14.09 -22.64
C HIS A 200 1.15 -13.81 -21.75
N ILE A 201 0.05 -14.54 -21.98
CA ILE A 201 -1.18 -14.50 -21.17
C ILE A 201 -1.27 -15.73 -20.26
N ALA A 202 -1.94 -15.60 -19.12
CA ALA A 202 -2.16 -16.69 -18.19
C ALA A 202 -3.10 -17.73 -18.80
N THR A 203 -2.62 -18.97 -18.93
CA THR A 203 -3.42 -20.13 -19.33
C THR A 203 -3.33 -21.20 -18.25
N ASN A 204 -4.28 -22.15 -18.22
CA ASN A 204 -4.33 -23.19 -17.18
C ASN A 204 -3.01 -23.96 -16.99
N ASN A 205 -2.14 -24.02 -18.01
CA ASN A 205 -0.92 -24.81 -17.99
C ASN A 205 0.37 -23.99 -18.14
N ARG A 206 0.29 -22.65 -18.29
CA ARG A 206 1.48 -21.80 -18.47
C ARG A 206 1.29 -20.43 -17.79
N PRO A 207 2.15 -20.07 -16.81
CA PRO A 207 2.17 -18.73 -16.24
C PRO A 207 2.68 -17.71 -17.28
N PRO A 208 2.20 -16.46 -17.25
CA PRO A 208 2.59 -15.43 -18.21
C PRO A 208 4.00 -14.88 -17.92
N LYS A 209 5.05 -15.64 -18.26
CA LYS A 209 6.46 -15.24 -18.06
C LYS A 209 6.95 -14.28 -19.16
N GLY A 210 6.26 -13.15 -19.32
CA GLY A 210 6.62 -12.06 -20.23
C GLY A 210 7.43 -10.93 -19.57
N GLN A 211 7.44 -9.75 -20.20
CA GLN A 211 8.06 -8.53 -19.67
C GLN A 211 7.35 -8.00 -18.43
N ILE A 212 6.02 -8.15 -18.33
CA ILE A 212 5.26 -7.71 -17.16
C ILE A 212 5.66 -8.53 -15.92
N TYR A 213 5.72 -9.86 -16.06
CA TYR A 213 6.31 -10.75 -15.06
C TYR A 213 7.73 -10.34 -14.68
N ALA A 214 8.61 -10.13 -15.66
CA ALA A 214 10.01 -9.76 -15.41
C ALA A 214 10.11 -8.42 -14.66
N PHE A 215 9.31 -7.43 -15.05
CA PHE A 215 9.25 -6.12 -14.41
C PHE A 215 8.78 -6.23 -12.95
N ARG A 216 7.70 -6.98 -12.69
CA ARG A 216 7.23 -7.28 -11.33
C ARG A 216 8.30 -8.00 -10.51
N ARG A 217 9.12 -8.88 -11.12
CA ARG A 217 10.23 -9.57 -10.41
C ARG A 217 11.32 -8.59 -10.06
N SER A 218 11.64 -7.67 -10.97
CA SER A 218 12.61 -6.61 -10.74
C SER A 218 12.20 -5.69 -9.59
N LEU A 219 10.94 -5.25 -9.55
CA LEU A 219 10.41 -4.44 -8.45
C LEU A 219 10.45 -5.19 -7.12
N TRP A 220 10.05 -6.46 -7.11
CA TRP A 220 10.11 -7.26 -5.89
C TRP A 220 11.55 -7.48 -5.42
N TYR A 221 12.51 -7.64 -6.34
CA TYR A 221 13.93 -7.70 -5.99
C TYR A 221 14.43 -6.37 -5.42
N GLU A 222 14.04 -5.23 -6.00
CA GLU A 222 14.36 -3.90 -5.47
C GLU A 222 13.82 -3.71 -4.04
N HIS A 223 12.56 -4.12 -3.79
CA HIS A 223 11.90 -3.86 -2.52
C HIS A 223 12.27 -4.87 -1.42
N LEU A 224 12.41 -6.14 -1.77
CA LEU A 224 12.68 -7.23 -0.82
C LEU A 224 14.16 -7.58 -0.70
N GLY A 225 14.99 -7.11 -1.64
CA GLY A 225 16.40 -7.47 -1.74
C GLY A 225 16.65 -8.89 -2.22
N ASP A 226 17.93 -9.29 -2.17
CA ASP A 226 18.32 -10.68 -2.42
C ASP A 226 18.07 -11.54 -1.18
N ILE A 227 17.03 -12.35 -1.25
CA ILE A 227 16.61 -13.26 -0.18
C ILE A 227 16.99 -14.73 -0.49
N GLY A 228 17.83 -14.98 -1.50
CA GLY A 228 18.21 -16.32 -1.94
C GLY A 228 17.13 -16.99 -2.79
N ASP A 229 16.42 -17.98 -2.25
CA ASP A 229 15.39 -18.69 -3.02
C ASP A 229 14.14 -17.82 -3.24
N THR A 230 13.94 -17.43 -4.49
CA THR A 230 12.83 -16.57 -4.92
C THR A 230 11.74 -17.34 -5.67
N SER A 231 11.73 -18.68 -5.59
CA SER A 231 10.72 -19.54 -6.22
C SER A 231 9.30 -19.27 -5.70
N PHE A 232 9.16 -18.90 -4.43
CA PHE A 232 7.89 -18.51 -3.81
C PHE A 232 7.22 -17.32 -4.50
N PHE A 233 8.02 -16.40 -5.06
CA PHE A 233 7.54 -15.21 -5.75
C PHE A 233 7.10 -15.50 -7.19
N GLU A 234 7.16 -16.76 -7.66
CA GLU A 234 6.62 -17.13 -8.97
C GLU A 234 5.09 -17.24 -8.98
N ASN A 235 4.47 -17.44 -7.80
CA ASN A 235 3.02 -17.61 -7.64
C ASN A 235 2.49 -16.64 -6.57
N PRO A 236 2.32 -15.35 -6.89
CA PRO A 236 1.93 -14.32 -5.91
C PRO A 236 0.54 -14.53 -5.29
N GLU A 237 -0.33 -15.29 -5.93
CA GLU A 237 -1.61 -15.68 -5.35
C GLU A 237 -1.44 -16.63 -4.18
N SER A 238 -0.39 -17.45 -4.14
CA SER A 238 -0.25 -18.50 -3.13
C SER A 238 -0.16 -17.97 -1.70
N LEU A 239 -0.69 -18.74 -0.74
CA LEU A 239 -0.63 -18.40 0.69
C LEU A 239 0.81 -18.28 1.18
N ASN A 240 1.70 -19.17 0.73
CA ASN A 240 3.11 -19.16 1.10
C ASN A 240 3.80 -17.86 0.64
N CYS A 241 3.50 -17.39 -0.57
CA CYS A 241 4.08 -16.15 -1.09
C CYS A 241 3.66 -14.95 -0.24
N ILE A 242 2.36 -14.73 -0.02
CA ILE A 242 1.88 -13.56 0.74
C ILE A 242 2.35 -13.59 2.19
N GLN A 243 2.39 -14.77 2.84
CA GLN A 243 2.89 -14.89 4.20
C GLN A 243 4.39 -14.62 4.30
N LEU A 244 5.17 -15.05 3.30
CA LEU A 244 6.61 -14.78 3.25
C LEU A 244 6.88 -13.29 3.03
N VAL A 245 6.21 -12.65 2.07
CA VAL A 245 6.30 -11.20 1.85
C VAL A 245 5.90 -10.41 3.10
N ASN A 246 4.78 -10.80 3.74
CA ASN A 246 4.33 -10.17 4.99
C ASN A 246 5.35 -10.30 6.12
N ARG A 247 6.04 -11.46 6.22
CA ARG A 247 7.07 -11.70 7.23
C ARG A 247 8.30 -10.83 6.98
N PHE A 248 8.81 -10.78 5.76
CA PHE A 248 9.94 -9.91 5.42
C PHE A 248 9.61 -8.44 5.67
N ALA A 249 8.43 -8.00 5.24
CA ALA A 249 7.99 -6.63 5.44
C ALA A 249 7.82 -6.28 6.94
N GLN A 250 7.41 -7.25 7.76
CA GLN A 250 7.37 -7.09 9.22
C GLN A 250 8.78 -6.97 9.81
N THR A 251 9.72 -7.86 9.44
CA THR A 251 11.10 -7.78 9.90
C THR A 251 11.74 -6.45 9.53
N ASN A 252 11.54 -5.97 8.30
CA ASN A 252 12.06 -4.68 7.85
C ASN A 252 11.44 -3.52 8.62
N TRP A 253 10.14 -3.55 8.92
CA TRP A 253 9.52 -2.54 9.79
C TRP A 253 10.16 -2.53 11.18
N GLU A 254 10.36 -3.70 11.79
CA GLU A 254 10.99 -3.83 13.11
C GLU A 254 12.44 -3.29 13.10
N LEU A 255 13.20 -3.51 12.01
CA LEU A 255 14.53 -2.93 11.84
C LEU A 255 14.49 -1.42 11.62
N TYR A 256 13.54 -0.94 10.81
CA TYR A 256 13.36 0.47 10.53
C TYR A 256 13.00 1.24 11.78
N SER A 257 12.11 0.71 12.61
CA SER A 257 11.50 1.41 13.74
C SER A 257 12.34 1.41 15.02
N LYS A 258 13.37 0.56 15.13
CA LYS A 258 14.27 0.52 16.31
C LYS A 258 14.98 1.87 16.55
N ASP A 259 15.20 2.22 17.81
CA ASP A 259 15.95 3.43 18.17
C ASP A 259 17.42 3.33 17.71
N ALA A 260 18.07 2.20 17.99
CA ALA A 260 19.42 1.90 17.54
C ALA A 260 19.43 1.18 16.18
N PHE A 261 20.42 1.49 15.35
CA PHE A 261 20.70 0.79 14.10
C PHE A 261 22.10 0.20 14.15
N ASP A 262 22.22 -1.10 13.88
CA ASP A 262 23.51 -1.72 13.63
C ASP A 262 23.88 -1.45 12.16
N GLU A 263 24.95 -0.69 11.95
CA GLU A 263 25.42 -0.27 10.62
C GLU A 263 25.84 -1.45 9.72
N HIS A 264 26.04 -2.65 10.30
CA HIS A 264 26.33 -3.88 9.56
C HIS A 264 25.06 -4.66 9.16
N THR A 265 23.89 -4.25 9.61
CA THR A 265 22.62 -4.89 9.25
C THR A 265 22.17 -4.45 7.87
N THR A 266 22.02 -5.41 6.95
CA THR A 266 21.38 -5.16 5.65
C THR A 266 19.92 -4.77 5.86
N PHE A 267 19.52 -3.65 5.25
CA PHE A 267 18.15 -3.17 5.25
C PHE A 267 17.53 -3.35 3.86
N HIS A 268 16.28 -3.81 3.80
CA HIS A 268 15.50 -3.91 2.56
C HIS A 268 14.27 -3.00 2.66
N HIS A 269 13.82 -2.50 1.51
CA HIS A 269 12.94 -1.34 1.49
C HIS A 269 11.48 -1.63 1.85
N LEU A 270 10.96 -2.81 1.52
CA LEU A 270 9.55 -3.14 1.75
C LEU A 270 9.28 -3.29 3.23
N MET A 271 8.41 -2.45 3.78
CA MET A 271 7.95 -2.50 5.16
C MET A 271 6.45 -2.70 5.22
N ARG A 272 5.99 -3.45 6.21
CA ARG A 272 4.56 -3.53 6.54
C ARG A 272 4.06 -2.11 6.81
N TYR A 273 2.92 -1.71 6.22
CA TYR A 273 2.31 -0.43 6.58
C TYR A 273 1.96 -0.42 8.08
N PRO A 274 2.30 0.62 8.86
CA PRO A 274 2.42 0.53 10.32
C PRO A 274 1.08 0.60 11.07
N ILE A 275 0.13 -0.22 10.65
CA ILE A 275 -1.18 -0.40 11.25
C ILE A 275 -1.38 -1.84 11.70
N GLN A 276 -2.28 -2.02 12.66
CA GLN A 276 -2.78 -3.32 13.09
C GLN A 276 -4.16 -3.57 12.50
N VAL A 277 -4.34 -4.76 11.93
CA VAL A 277 -5.62 -5.23 11.39
C VAL A 277 -6.13 -6.34 12.30
N ALA A 278 -7.28 -6.12 12.93
CA ALA A 278 -7.95 -7.12 13.74
C ALA A 278 -8.67 -8.17 12.87
N ASN A 279 -9.02 -9.31 13.44
CA ASN A 279 -9.70 -10.40 12.73
C ASN A 279 -11.09 -10.00 12.18
N ASN A 280 -11.72 -8.98 12.76
CA ASN A 280 -12.99 -8.41 12.29
C ASN A 280 -12.81 -7.30 11.25
N GLY A 281 -11.56 -7.01 10.83
CA GLY A 281 -11.24 -5.98 9.85
C GLY A 281 -11.02 -4.57 10.42
N ALA A 282 -11.20 -4.37 11.73
CA ALA A 282 -10.94 -3.08 12.35
C ALA A 282 -9.46 -2.68 12.27
N ILE A 283 -9.20 -1.39 12.04
CA ILE A 283 -7.84 -0.85 11.95
C ILE A 283 -7.49 -0.11 13.23
N THR A 284 -6.32 -0.43 13.78
CA THR A 284 -5.77 0.21 14.98
C THR A 284 -4.28 0.51 14.77
N ILE A 285 -3.67 1.23 15.71
CA ILE A 285 -2.22 1.47 15.71
C ILE A 285 -1.45 0.22 16.10
N LEU A 286 -0.22 0.09 15.63
CA LEU A 286 0.72 -0.88 16.21
C LEU A 286 1.05 -0.46 17.65
N PRO A 287 1.20 -1.40 18.60
CA PRO A 287 1.59 -1.07 19.97
C PRO A 287 2.89 -0.26 20.01
N GLY A 288 2.85 0.91 20.67
CA GLY A 288 4.01 1.82 20.75
C GLY A 288 4.16 2.80 19.58
N PHE A 289 3.29 2.75 18.56
CA PHE A 289 3.38 3.58 17.36
C PHE A 289 2.11 4.38 17.12
N GLU A 290 1.87 5.42 17.93
CA GLU A 290 0.82 6.40 17.63
C GLU A 290 1.23 7.32 16.45
N TYR A 291 2.52 7.64 16.37
CA TYR A 291 3.11 8.54 15.37
C TYR A 291 4.08 7.79 14.45
N PHE A 292 4.30 8.31 13.24
CA PHE A 292 5.38 7.79 12.40
C PHE A 292 6.74 8.01 13.08
N PRO A 293 7.71 7.08 12.91
CA PRO A 293 9.04 7.23 13.47
C PRO A 293 9.64 8.60 13.12
N ASP A 294 10.25 9.24 14.12
CA ASP A 294 10.88 10.57 14.01
C ASP A 294 9.93 11.76 13.84
N THR A 295 8.61 11.55 13.85
CA THR A 295 7.60 12.62 13.66
C THR A 295 6.68 12.79 14.88
N LYS A 296 5.80 13.78 14.82
CA LYS A 296 4.63 13.93 15.70
C LYS A 296 3.32 13.72 14.92
N ALA A 297 3.40 13.12 13.75
CA ALA A 297 2.27 12.91 12.84
C ALA A 297 1.60 11.57 13.10
N ARG A 298 0.28 11.59 13.34
CA ARG A 298 -0.48 10.37 13.66
C ARG A 298 -0.53 9.47 12.44
N ILE A 299 -0.26 8.17 12.64
CA ILE A 299 -0.28 7.17 11.55
C ILE A 299 -1.68 7.04 10.95
N LEU A 300 -2.70 7.07 11.81
CA LEU A 300 -4.10 6.94 11.42
C LEU A 300 -4.70 8.23 10.84
N GLY A 301 -3.92 9.30 10.76
CA GLY A 301 -4.39 10.61 10.34
C GLY A 301 -5.33 11.26 11.35
N SER A 302 -5.91 12.37 10.92
CA SER A 302 -7.00 13.05 11.61
C SER A 302 -7.88 13.76 10.60
N LYS A 303 -9.20 13.70 10.83
CA LYS A 303 -10.16 14.46 10.04
C LYS A 303 -9.85 15.95 10.18
N SER A 304 -9.80 16.66 9.05
CA SER A 304 -9.70 18.13 9.06
C SER A 304 -11.08 18.75 9.30
N GLU A 305 -11.13 19.76 10.16
CA GLU A 305 -12.33 20.59 10.39
C GLU A 305 -12.37 21.82 9.46
N TYR A 306 -11.33 22.05 8.66
CA TYR A 306 -11.19 23.25 7.82
C TYR A 306 -11.04 22.92 6.32
N LEU A 307 -10.40 21.80 5.97
CA LEU A 307 -10.21 21.40 4.58
C LEU A 307 -11.43 20.63 4.09
N PRO A 308 -12.16 21.13 3.08
CA PRO A 308 -13.29 20.38 2.52
C PRO A 308 -12.79 19.11 1.81
N PRO A 309 -13.55 17.99 1.85
CA PRO A 309 -13.13 16.73 1.25
C PRO A 309 -12.70 16.84 -0.22
N ILE A 310 -13.30 17.73 -1.01
CA ILE A 310 -12.94 17.97 -2.42
C ILE A 310 -11.45 18.29 -2.65
N LEU A 311 -10.76 18.86 -1.67
CA LEU A 311 -9.32 19.16 -1.77
C LEU A 311 -8.44 17.95 -1.44
N THR A 312 -8.91 17.10 -0.53
CA THR A 312 -8.14 16.00 0.08
C THR A 312 -8.56 14.60 -0.38
N THR A 313 -9.56 14.52 -1.28
CA THR A 313 -10.07 13.27 -1.86
C THR A 313 -9.71 13.14 -3.32
#